data_AF-A0AAE2WIE2-F1
#
_entry.id   AF-A0AAE2WIE2-F1
#
_cell.length_a   1.000
_cell.length_b   1.000
_cell.length_c   1.000
_cell.angle_alpha   90.00
_cell.angle_beta   90.00
_cell.angle_gamma   90.00
#
_symmetry.space_group_name_H-M   'P 1'
#
loop_
_entity.id
_entity.type
_entity.pdbx_description
1 polymer ?
#
loop_
_entity_poly.entity_id
_entity_poly.type
_entity_poly.pdbx_seq_one_letter_code
_entity_poly.pdbx_strand_id
1 'polypeptide(L)'
;TLSATLADGSPLPSWITFNPATGTFSGTPDNADVGSLSIRVTATDGSNAAVYTDFSLTVTNVNDAPVVATPIPAQSVAQDSG
;
A
#
# COMPACT_ATOMS: atom_id res chain seq x y z
N THR A 1 20.50 13.85 7.89
CA THR A 1 19.88 12.53 7.65
C THR A 1 18.39 12.69 7.40
N LEU A 2 17.77 11.76 6.67
CA LEU A 2 16.33 11.72 6.48
C LEU A 2 15.72 10.56 7.27
N SER A 3 14.49 10.72 7.74
CA SER A 3 13.66 9.65 8.29
C SER A 3 12.19 9.88 7.93
N ALA A 4 11.38 8.83 7.99
CA ALA A 4 9.95 8.91 7.71
C ALA A 4 9.13 8.07 8.71
N THR A 5 7.99 8.62 9.12
CA THR A 5 6.99 8.02 10.02
C THR A 5 5.59 8.42 9.56
N LEU A 6 4.53 7.89 10.20
CA LEU A 6 3.25 8.58 10.13
C LEU A 6 3.31 9.91 10.91
N ALA A 7 2.42 10.84 10.59
CA ALA A 7 2.42 12.19 11.18
C ALA A 7 2.08 12.20 12.67
N ASP A 8 1.43 11.15 13.17
CA ASP A 8 1.17 10.91 14.60
C ASP A 8 2.40 10.31 15.33
N GLY A 9 3.48 10.03 14.61
CA GLY A 9 4.71 9.44 15.15
C GLY A 9 4.74 7.92 15.14
N SER A 10 3.69 7.23 14.68
CA SER A 10 3.71 5.78 14.52
C SER A 10 4.69 5.35 13.41
N PRO A 11 5.20 4.11 13.43
CA PRO A 11 5.98 3.58 12.32
C PRO A 11 5.14 3.55 11.03
N LEU A 12 5.83 3.57 9.88
CA LEU A 12 5.19 3.36 8.59
C LEU A 12 4.54 1.96 8.55
N PRO A 13 3.41 1.79 7.84
CA PRO A 13 2.84 0.48 7.54
C PRO A 13 3.88 -0.46 6.93
N SER A 14 3.78 -1.76 7.20
CA SER A 14 4.77 -2.75 6.76
C SER A 14 4.96 -2.85 5.25
N TRP A 15 3.97 -2.41 4.48
CA TRP A 15 4.05 -2.38 3.02
C TRP A 15 4.82 -1.16 2.48
N ILE A 16 5.10 -0.13 3.30
CA ILE A 16 5.88 1.05 2.92
C ILE A 16 7.31 0.93 3.44
N THR A 17 8.27 1.04 2.54
CA THR A 17 9.69 1.21 2.85
C THR A 17 10.13 2.62 2.42
N PHE A 18 10.89 3.30 3.28
CA PHE A 18 11.53 4.59 2.95
C PHE A 18 13.04 4.41 2.86
N ASN A 19 13.63 4.84 1.73
CA ASN A 19 15.07 4.91 1.55
C ASN A 19 15.57 6.33 1.91
N PRO A 20 16.24 6.52 3.06
CA PRO A 20 16.68 7.84 3.49
C PRO A 20 17.88 8.38 2.69
N ALA A 21 18.60 7.53 1.93
CA ALA A 21 19.71 7.97 1.09
C ALA A 21 19.23 8.62 -0.21
N THR A 22 18.08 8.17 -0.74
CA THR A 22 17.50 8.69 -2.00
C THR A 22 16.23 9.49 -1.80
N GLY A 23 15.63 9.47 -0.61
CA GLY A 23 14.33 10.10 -0.33
C GLY A 23 13.16 9.38 -1.01
N THR A 24 13.29 8.09 -1.31
CA THR A 24 12.30 7.33 -2.10
C THR A 24 11.43 6.46 -1.20
N PHE A 25 10.12 6.48 -1.44
CA PHE A 25 9.17 5.51 -0.87
C PHE A 25 8.91 4.39 -1.88
N SER A 26 8.87 3.14 -1.42
CA SER A 26 8.49 1.97 -2.21
C SER A 26 7.57 1.05 -1.41
N GLY A 27 6.66 0.36 -2.10
CA GLY A 27 5.69 -0.50 -1.43
C GLY A 27 4.59 -1.02 -2.32
N THR A 28 3.83 -2.00 -1.81
CA THR A 28 2.66 -2.57 -2.47
C THR A 28 1.53 -2.66 -1.45
N PRO A 29 0.56 -1.73 -1.45
CA PRO A 29 -0.59 -1.80 -0.56
C PRO A 29 -1.55 -2.92 -0.96
N ASP A 30 -2.20 -3.55 0.01
CA ASP A 30 -3.29 -4.50 -0.22
C ASP A 30 -4.65 -3.81 -0.14
N ASN A 31 -5.73 -4.55 -0.41
CA ASN A 31 -7.10 -4.04 -0.31
C ASN A 31 -7.45 -3.51 1.10
N ALA A 32 -6.79 -4.02 2.15
CA ALA A 32 -6.96 -3.56 3.53
C ALA A 32 -6.32 -2.18 3.80
N ASP A 33 -5.40 -1.75 2.94
CA ASP A 33 -4.66 -0.49 3.07
C ASP A 33 -5.31 0.69 2.34
N VAL A 34 -6.49 0.46 1.73
CA VAL A 34 -7.28 1.50 1.08
C VAL A 34 -7.67 2.58 2.08
N GLY A 35 -7.35 3.84 1.76
CA GLY A 35 -7.57 4.97 2.65
C GLY A 35 -6.53 6.07 2.44
N SER A 36 -6.41 6.95 3.44
CA SER A 36 -5.42 8.03 3.43
C SER A 36 -4.47 7.90 4.61
N LEU A 37 -3.18 8.02 4.34
CA LEU A 37 -2.11 8.07 5.33
C LEU A 37 -1.53 9.48 5.37
N SER A 38 -1.24 9.99 6.56
CA SER A 38 -0.45 11.21 6.72
C SER A 38 0.98 10.81 7.06
N ILE A 39 1.91 11.10 6.15
CA ILE A 39 3.33 10.75 6.27
C ILE A 39 4.12 11.98 6.63
N ARG A 40 5.00 11.84 7.63
CA ARG A 40 5.98 12.85 8.04
C ARG A 40 7.37 12.46 7.56
N VAL A 41 8.04 13.36 6.85
CA VAL A 41 9.46 13.25 6.54
C VAL A 41 10.23 14.25 7.39
N THR A 42 11.22 13.77 8.12
CA THR A 42 12.08 14.60 8.98
C THR A 42 13.48 14.67 8.38
N ALA A 43 14.02 15.88 8.29
CA ALA A 43 15.41 16.14 7.94
C ALA A 43 16.15 16.65 9.18
N THR A 44 17.23 15.96 9.56
CA THR A 44 18.10 16.35 10.68
C THR A 44 19.46 16.78 10.15
N ASP A 45 19.97 17.93 10.58
CA ASP A 45 21.28 18.44 10.21
C ASP A 45 22.41 17.81 11.05
N GLY A 46 23.67 18.18 10.77
CA GLY A 46 24.84 17.69 11.51
C GLY A 46 24.95 18.19 12.96
N SER A 47 24.07 19.11 13.36
CA SER A 47 24.00 19.70 14.71
C SER A 47 22.78 19.21 15.49
N ASN A 48 22.09 18.18 15.01
CA ASN A 48 20.83 17.63 15.54
C ASN A 48 19.62 18.57 15.48
N ALA A 49 19.68 19.68 14.73
CA ALA A 49 18.48 20.44 14.44
C ALA A 49 17.62 19.68 13.41
N ALA A 50 16.31 19.61 13.64
CA ALA A 50 15.40 18.86 12.79
C ALA A 50 14.24 19.73 12.31
N VAL A 51 13.87 19.54 11.05
CA VAL A 51 12.65 20.10 10.44
C VAL A 51 11.88 18.97 9.78
N TYR A 52 10.57 19.12 9.66
CA TYR A 52 9.73 18.10 9.05
C TYR A 52 8.72 18.71 8.08
N THR A 53 8.23 17.87 7.18
CA THR A 53 7.08 18.15 6.32
C THR A 53 6.13 16.97 6.34
N ASP A 54 4.84 17.28 6.33
CA ASP A 54 3.78 16.27 6.32
C ASP A 54 3.08 16.30 4.96
N PHE A 55 2.78 15.13 4.41
CA PHE A 55 1.99 14.99 3.19
C PHE A 55 0.98 13.84 3.31
N SER A 56 -0.06 13.89 2.47
CA SER A 56 -1.07 12.84 2.41
C SER A 56 -0.76 11.86 1.28
N LEU A 57 -0.76 10.57 1.59
CA LEU A 57 -0.71 9.46 0.64
C LEU A 57 -2.07 8.79 0.61
N THR A 58 -2.77 8.86 -0.52
CA THR A 58 -4.07 8.21 -0.70
C THR A 58 -3.89 6.92 -1.49
N VAL A 59 -4.28 5.80 -0.87
CA VAL A 59 -4.39 4.49 -1.53
C VAL A 59 -5.83 4.36 -2.03
N THR A 60 -6.00 4.45 -3.35
CA THR A 60 -7.29 4.26 -3.98
C THR A 60 -7.55 2.80 -4.23
N ASN A 61 -8.74 2.31 -3.86
CA ASN A 61 -9.18 0.99 -4.27
C ASN A 61 -9.28 0.96 -5.81
N VAL A 62 -8.57 0.01 -6.42
CA VAL A 62 -8.91 -0.43 -7.78
C VAL A 62 -9.84 -1.62 -7.63
N ASN A 63 -11.02 -1.57 -8.25
CA ASN A 63 -11.94 -2.70 -8.24
C ASN A 63 -11.24 -3.90 -8.89
N ASP A 64 -10.82 -4.86 -8.08
CA ASP A 64 -10.29 -6.12 -8.59
C ASP A 64 -11.41 -6.92 -9.25
N ALA A 65 -11.13 -7.49 -10.42
CA ALA A 65 -12.07 -8.38 -11.08
C ALA A 65 -12.26 -9.63 -10.20
N PRO A 66 -13.49 -10.16 -10.05
CA PRO A 66 -13.71 -11.36 -9.28
C PRO A 66 -12.92 -12.54 -9.87
N VAL A 67 -12.12 -13.19 -9.04
CA VAL A 67 -11.40 -14.41 -9.41
C VAL A 67 -12.30 -15.61 -9.15
N VAL A 68 -12.53 -16.43 -10.18
CA VAL A 68 -13.22 -17.72 -10.04
C VAL A 68 -12.28 -18.70 -9.33
N ALA A 69 -12.46 -18.86 -8.01
CA ALA A 69 -11.62 -19.75 -7.20
C ALA A 69 -11.72 -21.23 -7.62
N THR A 70 -12.87 -21.62 -8.17
CA THR A 70 -13.15 -22.99 -8.63
C THR A 70 -13.88 -22.96 -9.96
N PRO A 71 -13.25 -23.41 -11.07
CA PRO A 71 -13.92 -23.53 -12.35
C PRO A 71 -15.12 -24.47 -12.25
N ILE A 72 -16.27 -24.07 -12.82
CA ILE A 72 -17.44 -24.93 -12.87
C ILE A 72 -17.16 -26.02 -13.94
N PRO A 73 -17.23 -27.31 -13.60
CA PRO A 73 -17.04 -28.38 -14.58
C PRO A 73 -18.09 -28.34 -15.69
N ALA A 74 -17.70 -28.70 -16.90
CA ALA A 74 -18.62 -28.81 -18.04
C ALA A 74 -19.81 -29.70 -17.69
N GLN A 75 -21.01 -29.19 -17.89
CA GLN A 75 -22.25 -29.96 -17.75
C GLN A 75 -22.61 -30.53 -19.12
N SER A 76 -22.82 -31.84 -19.20
CA SER A 76 -23.40 -32.47 -20.38
C SER A 76 -24.76 -33.05 -20.05
N VAL A 77 -25.71 -32.90 -20.97
CA VAL A 77 -26.98 -33.61 -20.95
C VAL A 77 -26.99 -34.60 -22.10
N ALA A 78 -27.35 -35.86 -21.83
CA ALA A 78 -27.54 -36.84 -22.87
C ALA A 78 -28.89 -36.58 -23.55
N GLN A 79 -28.90 -36.57 -24.89
CA GLN A 79 -30.14 -36.57 -25.64
C GLN A 79 -30.78 -37.96 -25.49
N ASP A 80 -32.04 -38.02 -25.06
CA ASP A 80 -32.79 -39.27 -25.01
C ASP A 80 -33.05 -39.77 -26.44
N SER A 81 -32.73 -41.04 -26.68
CA SER A 81 -32.93 -41.72 -27.97
C SER A 81 -34.33 -42.33 -27.97
N GLY A 82 -35.28 -41.61 -28.58
CA GLY A 82 -36.58 -42.15 -28.97
C GLY A 82 -36.53 -43.00 -30.23
#